data_AF-A0A9X8VJD2-F1
#
_entry.id   AF-A0A9X8VJD2-F1
#
_cell.length_a   1.000
_cell.length_b   1.000
_cell.length_c   1.000
_cell.angle_alpha   90.00
_cell.angle_beta   90.00
_cell.angle_gamma   90.00
#
_symmetry.space_group_name_H-M   'P 1'
#
loop_
_entity.id
_entity.type
_entity.pdbx_description
1 polymer ?
#
loop_
_entity_poly.entity_id
_entity_poly.type
_entity_poly.pdbx_seq_one_letter_code
_entity_poly.pdbx_strand_id
1 'polypeptide(L)'
;FNSTSIAMADYHMESLSAEINYQAACLARACADEWTARTPEKPRYVAGVLGPTNRTASISPNVNDPAFRNISFDELVAAYRESTRALVEGGVDLIMIETIFDTLNAKAAAFA
;
A
#
# COMPACT_ATOMS: atom_id res chain seq x y z
N PHE A 1 -1.52 2.70 4.69
CA PHE A 1 -0.58 1.83 5.42
C PHE A 1 -0.95 0.35 5.30
N ASN A 2 -2.02 -0.14 5.96
CA ASN A 2 -2.37 -1.58 5.99
C ASN A 2 -3.41 -2.02 4.96
N SER A 3 -3.91 -1.12 4.11
CA SER A 3 -4.95 -1.42 3.12
C SER A 3 -4.37 -2.22 1.95
N THR A 4 -4.04 -3.47 2.18
CA THR A 4 -3.68 -4.48 1.17
C THR A 4 -4.49 -5.72 1.48
N SER A 5 -4.88 -6.52 0.49
CA SER A 5 -5.62 -7.76 0.73
C SER A 5 -4.91 -8.69 1.73
N ILE A 6 -3.57 -8.74 1.70
CA ILE A 6 -2.73 -9.52 2.62
C ILE A 6 -2.90 -9.08 4.08
N ALA A 7 -2.73 -7.78 4.37
CA ALA A 7 -2.82 -7.28 5.75
C ALA A 7 -4.27 -7.19 6.24
N MET A 8 -5.24 -6.98 5.34
CA MET A 8 -6.66 -6.98 5.68
C MET A 8 -7.22 -8.38 5.99
N ALA A 9 -6.50 -9.45 5.61
CA ALA A 9 -6.89 -10.84 5.92
C ALA A 9 -6.91 -11.14 7.42
N ASP A 10 -6.06 -10.48 8.21
CA ASP A 10 -6.08 -10.58 9.69
C ASP A 10 -7.42 -10.11 10.29
N TYR A 11 -8.20 -9.34 9.52
CA TYR A 11 -9.51 -8.80 9.91
C TYR A 11 -10.67 -9.39 9.10
N HIS A 12 -10.43 -10.34 8.19
CA HIS A 12 -11.42 -10.86 7.24
C HIS A 12 -12.06 -9.76 6.36
N MET A 13 -11.24 -8.81 5.93
CA MET A 13 -11.66 -7.61 5.19
C MET A 13 -10.91 -7.43 3.87
N GLU A 14 -10.39 -8.51 3.30
CA GLU A 14 -9.60 -8.49 2.06
C GLU A 14 -10.35 -7.77 0.94
N SER A 15 -11.66 -8.02 0.83
CA SER A 15 -12.54 -7.41 -0.18
C SER A 15 -12.71 -5.89 -0.04
N LEU A 16 -12.38 -5.31 1.12
CA LEU A 16 -12.48 -3.87 1.37
C LEU A 16 -11.17 -3.12 1.08
N SER A 17 -10.07 -3.83 0.80
CA SER A 17 -8.74 -3.26 0.54
C SER A 17 -8.78 -2.13 -0.49
N ALA A 18 -9.38 -2.38 -1.66
CA ALA A 18 -9.50 -1.39 -2.73
C ALA A 18 -10.36 -0.19 -2.32
N GLU A 19 -11.54 -0.43 -1.74
CA GLU A 19 -12.45 0.65 -1.32
C GLU A 19 -11.80 1.56 -0.28
N ILE A 20 -11.11 0.99 0.71
CA ILE A 20 -10.42 1.76 1.74
C ILE A 20 -9.33 2.64 1.13
N ASN A 21 -8.52 2.12 0.20
CA ASN A 21 -7.49 2.91 -0.47
C ASN A 21 -8.10 4.07 -1.28
N TYR A 22 -9.14 3.78 -2.07
CA TYR A 22 -9.83 4.77 -2.88
C TYR A 22 -10.40 5.90 -2.01
N GLN A 23 -11.17 5.55 -0.98
CA GLN A 23 -11.78 6.54 -0.09
C GLN A 23 -10.73 7.33 0.70
N ALA A 24 -9.66 6.69 1.15
CA ALA A 24 -8.56 7.38 1.83
C ALA A 24 -7.87 8.42 0.92
N ALA A 25 -7.63 8.06 -0.35
CA ALA A 25 -7.06 8.97 -1.33
C ALA A 25 -8.00 10.14 -1.65
N CYS A 26 -9.31 9.89 -1.85
CA CYS A 26 -10.29 10.94 -2.10
C CYS A 26 -10.40 11.94 -0.94
N LEU A 27 -10.39 11.46 0.31
CA LEU A 27 -10.40 12.31 1.50
C LEU A 27 -9.15 13.19 1.58
N ALA A 28 -7.98 12.60 1.34
CA ALA A 28 -6.72 13.34 1.34
C ALA A 28 -6.67 14.38 0.21
N ARG A 29 -7.13 14.04 -1.00
CA ARG A 29 -7.22 14.94 -2.15
C ARG A 29 -8.12 16.13 -1.87
N ALA A 30 -9.33 15.90 -1.34
CA ALA A 30 -10.25 16.97 -0.97
C ALA A 30 -9.61 17.97 0.02
N CYS A 31 -8.91 17.45 1.04
CA CYS A 31 -8.21 18.29 2.01
C CYS A 31 -7.05 19.06 1.36
N ALA A 32 -6.28 18.42 0.47
CA ALA A 32 -5.16 19.04 -0.22
C ALA A 32 -5.62 20.15 -1.18
N ASP A 33 -6.72 19.96 -1.90
CA ASP A 33 -7.31 20.97 -2.78
C ASP A 33 -7.82 22.17 -2.00
N GLU A 34 -8.56 21.94 -0.91
CA GLU A 34 -9.08 23.01 -0.06
C GLU A 34 -7.95 23.91 0.47
N TRP A 35 -6.87 23.31 0.98
CA TRP A 35 -5.74 24.05 1.52
C TRP A 35 -4.87 24.71 0.45
N THR A 36 -4.77 24.09 -0.73
CA THR A 36 -4.08 24.69 -1.88
C THR A 36 -4.83 25.93 -2.36
N ALA A 37 -6.17 25.87 -2.46
CA ALA A 37 -6.99 27.02 -2.84
C ALA A 37 -6.86 28.20 -1.85
N ARG A 38 -6.68 27.92 -0.55
CA ARG A 38 -6.47 28.95 0.49
C ARG A 38 -5.09 29.60 0.46
N THR A 39 -4.07 28.86 0.05
CA THR A 39 -2.66 29.30 0.05
C THR A 39 -1.97 28.80 -1.24
N PRO A 40 -2.28 29.41 -2.40
CA PRO A 40 -1.84 28.91 -3.71
C PRO A 40 -0.33 28.85 -3.89
N GLU A 41 0.42 29.69 -3.17
CA GLU A 41 1.88 29.71 -3.14
C GLU A 41 2.51 28.47 -2.47
N LYS A 42 1.70 27.67 -1.77
CA LYS A 42 2.13 26.44 -1.09
C LYS A 42 1.18 25.28 -1.44
N PRO A 43 1.25 24.70 -2.64
CA PRO A 43 0.40 23.57 -3.00
C PRO A 43 0.59 22.37 -2.06
N ARG A 44 -0.50 21.66 -1.75
CA ARG A 44 -0.48 20.38 -1.02
C ARG A 44 -0.55 19.23 -2.01
N TYR A 45 0.29 18.24 -1.77
CA TYR A 45 0.33 17.00 -2.53
C TYR A 45 -0.14 15.84 -1.65
N VAL A 46 -0.71 14.82 -2.29
CA VAL A 46 -1.18 13.60 -1.65
C VAL A 46 -0.26 12.45 -2.02
N ALA A 47 0.33 11.82 -1.01
CA ALA A 47 1.07 10.58 -1.17
C ALA A 47 0.17 9.38 -0.90
N GLY A 48 0.01 8.50 -1.90
CA GLY A 48 -0.59 7.18 -1.73
C GLY A 48 0.41 6.22 -1.11
N VAL A 49 0.07 5.67 0.05
CA VAL A 49 1.02 4.92 0.88
C VAL A 49 0.85 3.42 0.71
N LEU A 50 1.93 2.74 0.34
CA LEU A 50 2.05 1.28 0.36
C LEU A 50 2.93 0.87 1.55
N GLY A 51 2.32 0.24 2.55
CA GLY A 51 3.02 -0.33 3.69
C GLY A 51 3.63 -1.71 3.37
N PRO A 52 4.41 -2.28 4.29
CA PRO A 52 5.20 -3.48 4.01
C PRO A 52 4.43 -4.81 4.14
N THR A 53 3.14 -4.77 4.51
CA THR A 53 2.31 -5.92 4.95
C THR A 53 2.80 -6.57 6.26
N ASN A 54 2.07 -7.57 6.74
CA ASN A 54 2.43 -8.43 7.88
C ASN A 54 3.18 -9.72 7.46
N ARG A 55 3.50 -9.89 6.17
CA ARG A 55 4.19 -11.06 5.62
C ARG A 55 5.59 -10.69 5.12
N THR A 56 6.51 -11.66 5.12
CA THR A 56 7.89 -11.48 4.62
C THR A 56 8.19 -12.51 3.53
N ALA A 57 8.69 -12.04 2.40
CA ALA A 57 9.07 -12.88 1.28
C ALA A 57 10.56 -13.29 1.33
N SER A 58 11.42 -12.52 2.00
CA SER A 58 12.85 -12.83 2.08
C SER A 58 13.23 -13.65 3.32
N ILE A 59 12.44 -13.62 4.40
CA ILE A 59 12.74 -14.29 5.67
C ILE A 59 11.73 -15.41 5.93
N SER A 60 12.20 -16.59 6.34
CA SER A 60 11.29 -17.66 6.76
C SER A 60 10.67 -17.33 8.12
N PRO A 61 9.34 -17.42 8.28
CA PRO A 61 8.70 -17.33 9.58
C PRO A 61 8.83 -18.62 10.41
N ASN A 62 9.33 -19.72 9.82
CA ASN A 62 9.54 -20.99 10.50
C ASN A 62 11.02 -21.16 10.84
N VAL A 63 11.37 -21.06 12.12
CA VAL A 63 12.75 -21.20 12.62
C VAL A 63 13.39 -22.55 12.31
N ASN A 64 12.58 -23.60 12.10
CA ASN A 64 13.06 -24.94 11.80
C ASN A 64 13.18 -25.22 10.29
N ASP A 65 12.68 -24.32 9.44
CA ASP A 65 12.74 -24.45 7.99
C ASP A 65 13.12 -23.11 7.34
N PRO A 66 14.42 -22.85 7.09
CA PRO A 66 14.87 -21.60 6.50
C PRO A 66 14.44 -21.41 5.03
N ALA A 67 14.02 -22.48 4.35
CA ALA A 67 13.55 -22.42 2.96
C ALA A 67 12.05 -22.07 2.87
N PHE A 68 11.28 -22.26 3.94
CA PHE A 68 9.85 -21.95 3.96
C PHE A 68 9.55 -20.48 3.72
N ARG A 69 8.49 -20.19 2.96
CA ARG A 69 7.90 -18.86 2.76
C ARG A 69 6.39 -18.97 2.90
N ASN A 70 5.78 -18.01 3.59
CA ASN A 70 4.32 -17.96 3.80
C ASN A 70 3.61 -16.96 2.89
N ILE A 71 4.34 -16.40 1.92
CA ILE A 71 3.86 -15.51 0.87
C ILE A 71 4.80 -15.64 -0.34
N SER A 72 4.27 -15.53 -1.54
CA SER A 72 5.03 -15.48 -2.79
C SER A 72 5.18 -14.05 -3.32
N PHE A 73 6.14 -13.85 -4.23
CA PHE A 73 6.33 -12.57 -4.90
C PHE A 73 5.08 -12.15 -5.70
N ASP A 74 4.45 -13.09 -6.41
CA ASP A 74 3.28 -12.81 -7.25
C ASP A 74 2.04 -12.44 -6.40
N GLU A 75 1.87 -13.06 -5.23
CA GLU A 75 0.81 -12.66 -4.29
C GLU A 75 1.01 -11.23 -3.78
N LEU A 76 2.25 -10.85 -3.45
CA LEU A 76 2.57 -9.46 -3.08
C LEU A 76 2.31 -8.50 -4.23
N VAL A 77 2.75 -8.82 -5.45
CA VAL A 77 2.50 -8.00 -6.65
C VAL A 77 1.00 -7.80 -6.86
N ALA A 78 0.20 -8.86 -6.75
CA ALA A 78 -1.25 -8.77 -6.90
C ALA A 78 -1.89 -7.83 -5.86
N ALA A 79 -1.52 -7.98 -4.58
CA ALA A 79 -2.04 -7.15 -3.48
C ALA A 79 -1.61 -5.68 -3.62
N TYR A 80 -0.34 -5.43 -3.97
CA TYR A 80 0.16 -4.07 -4.20
C TYR A 80 -0.49 -3.44 -5.42
N ARG A 81 -0.69 -4.17 -6.52
CA ARG A 81 -1.33 -3.66 -7.73
C ARG A 81 -2.76 -3.18 -7.48
N GLU A 82 -3.54 -3.95 -6.73
CA GLU A 82 -4.89 -3.55 -6.34
C GLU A 82 -4.86 -2.25 -5.53
N SER A 83 -4.00 -2.17 -4.52
CA SER A 83 -3.88 -1.00 -3.64
C SER A 83 -3.42 0.23 -4.41
N THR A 84 -2.38 0.10 -5.24
CA THR A 84 -1.86 1.15 -6.11
C THR A 84 -2.93 1.66 -7.06
N ARG A 85 -3.67 0.77 -7.71
CA ARG A 85 -4.75 1.15 -8.63
C ARG A 85 -5.82 1.97 -7.93
N ALA A 86 -6.28 1.52 -6.76
CA ALA A 86 -7.28 2.25 -5.99
C ALA A 86 -6.79 3.63 -5.51
N LEU A 87 -5.53 3.74 -5.08
CA LEU A 87 -4.91 5.02 -4.71
C LEU A 87 -4.84 5.98 -5.91
N VAL A 88 -4.41 5.49 -7.08
CA VAL A 88 -4.34 6.28 -8.32
C VAL A 88 -5.72 6.75 -8.76
N GLU A 89 -6.71 5.85 -8.77
CA GLU A 89 -8.11 6.20 -9.08
C GLU A 89 -8.68 7.21 -8.08
N GLY A 90 -8.22 7.20 -6.83
CA GLY A 90 -8.60 8.16 -5.79
C GLY A 90 -7.89 9.52 -5.87
N GLY A 91 -6.93 9.70 -6.78
CA GLY A 91 -6.34 11.00 -7.09
C GLY A 91 -5.08 11.39 -6.30
N VAL A 92 -4.26 10.41 -5.90
CA VAL A 92 -2.94 10.69 -5.30
C VAL A 92 -1.97 11.26 -6.34
N ASP A 93 -1.06 12.14 -5.90
CA ASP A 93 -0.05 12.76 -6.77
C ASP A 93 1.19 11.87 -6.95
N LEU A 94 1.48 11.02 -5.96
CA LEU A 94 2.61 10.11 -5.97
C LEU A 94 2.32 8.86 -5.14
N ILE A 95 3.05 7.79 -5.42
CA ILE A 95 3.06 6.57 -4.61
C ILE A 95 4.33 6.53 -3.76
N MET A 96 4.17 6.22 -2.48
CA MET A 96 5.26 6.07 -1.52
C MET A 96 5.26 4.66 -0.94
N ILE A 97 6.30 3.90 -1.25
CA ILE A 97 6.60 2.64 -0.58
C ILE A 97 7.34 2.98 0.72
N GLU A 98 6.73 2.75 1.87
CA GLU A 98 7.29 3.15 3.16
C GLU A 98 7.51 1.97 4.12
N THR A 99 8.24 2.25 5.20
CA THR A 99 8.51 1.28 6.29
C THR A 99 9.01 -0.07 5.77
N ILE A 100 9.94 -0.03 4.81
CA ILE A 100 10.49 -1.23 4.17
C ILE A 100 11.33 -2.02 5.18
N PHE A 101 10.75 -3.09 5.75
CA PHE A 101 11.49 -4.05 6.57
C PHE A 101 12.01 -5.24 5.73
N ASP A 102 11.31 -5.57 4.63
CA ASP A 102 11.67 -6.62 3.68
C ASP A 102 11.84 -6.01 2.28
N THR A 103 13.06 -6.04 1.75
CA THR A 103 13.36 -5.47 0.42
C THR A 103 12.74 -6.25 -0.73
N LEU A 104 12.40 -7.53 -0.55
CA LEU A 104 11.71 -8.30 -1.59
C LEU A 104 10.24 -7.87 -1.70
N ASN A 105 9.60 -7.52 -0.58
CA ASN A 105 8.27 -6.91 -0.59
C ASN A 105 8.29 -5.56 -1.31
N ALA A 106 9.28 -4.71 -1.02
CA ALA A 106 9.43 -3.42 -1.70
C ALA A 106 9.66 -3.57 -3.21
N LYS A 107 10.42 -4.60 -3.64
CA LYS A 107 10.58 -4.92 -5.06
C LYS A 107 9.27 -5.37 -5.70
N ALA A 108 8.44 -6.14 -5.00
CA ALA A 108 7.11 -6.51 -5.47
C ALA A 108 6.22 -5.27 -5.63
N ALA A 109 6.22 -4.36 -4.65
CA ALA A 109 5.50 -3.09 -4.73
C ALA A 109 5.98 -2.19 -5.88
N ALA A 110 7.29 -2.14 -6.12
CA ALA A 110 7.86 -1.38 -7.23
C ALA A 110 7.59 -2.00 -8.61
N PHE A 111 7.35 -3.31 -8.67
CA PHE A 111 6.99 -4.01 -9.91
C PHE A 111 5.49 -3.92 -10.25
N ALA A 112 4.65 -3.80 -9.22
CA ALA A 112 3.19 -3.87 -9.30
C ALA A 112 2.57 -2.75 -10.15
#